data_AF-A0A502EN76-F1
#
_entry.id   AF-A0A502EN76-F1
#
_cell.length_a   1.000
_cell.length_b   1.000
_cell.length_c   1.000
_cell.angle_alpha   90.00
_cell.angle_beta   90.00
_cell.angle_gamma   90.00
#
_symmetry.space_group_name_H-M   'P 1'
#
loop_
_entity.id
_entity.type
_entity.pdbx_description
1 polymer ?
#
loop_
_entity_poly.entity_id
_entity_poly.type
_entity_poly.pdbx_seq_one_letter_code
_entity_poly.pdbx_strand_id
1 'polypeptide(L)'
;MLFFPALPALRSSLRNRLIAAFGLSFLALASLGGFAGWQLRQVNTAAVEIRDRWLPSVRVLGELRFATSHVRLNGARVLMTSEPEVRADALRRRAGFATDIEALRARYEALISSPGERRLYDAFAAAWAAYVAQDAPLLSGAAGDPAALQTFNTDLARLSIRA
;
A
#
# COMPACT_ATOMS: atom_id res chain seq x y z
N MET A 1 -56.86 -27.41 25.18
CA MET A 1 -56.72 -28.72 24.52
C MET A 1 -55.87 -28.52 23.27
N LEU A 2 -54.58 -28.89 23.31
CA LEU A 2 -53.72 -28.92 22.12
C LEU A 2 -53.25 -30.36 21.93
N PHE A 3 -53.83 -31.00 20.92
CA PHE A 3 -53.61 -32.39 20.54
C PHE A 3 -52.30 -32.45 19.74
N PHE A 4 -51.20 -32.91 20.35
CA PHE A 4 -49.98 -33.24 19.62
C PHE A 4 -50.19 -34.64 19.00
N PRO A 5 -50.31 -34.78 17.67
CA PRO A 5 -50.35 -36.09 17.06
C PRO A 5 -49.01 -36.78 17.29
N ALA A 6 -49.05 -37.99 17.87
CA ALA A 6 -47.87 -38.83 18.03
C ALA A 6 -47.28 -39.12 16.65
N LEU A 7 -46.03 -38.72 16.43
CA LEU A 7 -45.30 -39.04 15.21
C LEU A 7 -45.26 -40.57 15.04
N PRO A 8 -45.51 -41.10 13.83
CA PRO A 8 -45.53 -42.54 13.59
C PRO A 8 -44.19 -43.14 14.01
N ALA A 9 -44.24 -44.02 15.02
CA ALA A 9 -43.07 -44.74 15.50
C ALA A 9 -42.62 -45.71 14.40
N LEU A 10 -41.56 -45.34 13.67
CA LEU A 10 -40.85 -46.24 12.76
C LEU A 10 -40.47 -47.51 13.55
N ARG A 11 -40.99 -48.68 13.13
CA ARG A 11 -40.68 -50.01 13.70
C ARG A 11 -39.24 -50.44 13.36
N SER A 12 -38.25 -49.62 13.69
CA SER A 12 -36.83 -49.88 13.47
C SER A 12 -36.20 -50.45 14.74
N SER A 13 -35.38 -51.50 14.61
CA SER A 13 -34.66 -52.09 15.75
C SER A 13 -33.79 -51.06 16.48
N LEU A 14 -33.53 -51.28 17.77
CA LEU A 14 -32.70 -50.39 18.61
C LEU A 14 -31.31 -50.13 17.96
N ARG A 15 -30.75 -51.16 17.30
CA ARG A 15 -29.51 -51.07 16.52
C ARG A 15 -29.60 -50.00 15.43
N ASN A 16 -30.68 -50.00 14.65
CA ASN A 16 -30.86 -49.03 13.56
C ASN A 16 -31.04 -47.61 14.09
N ARG A 17 -31.71 -47.42 15.24
CA ARG A 17 -31.85 -46.10 15.88
C ARG A 17 -30.51 -45.55 16.34
N LEU A 18 -29.66 -46.38 16.96
CA LEU A 18 -28.32 -45.98 17.37
C LEU A 18 -27.43 -45.66 16.17
N ILE A 19 -27.44 -46.50 15.12
CA ILE A 19 -26.67 -46.26 13.89
C ILE A 19 -27.12 -44.96 13.22
N ALA A 20 -28.43 -44.70 13.15
CA ALA A 20 -28.96 -43.46 12.57
C ALA A 20 -28.53 -42.22 13.37
N ALA A 21 -28.60 -42.28 14.71
CA ALA A 21 -28.18 -41.18 15.57
C ALA A 21 -26.68 -40.88 15.46
N PHE A 22 -25.83 -41.93 15.51
CA PHE A 22 -24.39 -41.76 15.34
C PHE A 22 -24.02 -41.32 13.92
N GLY A 23 -24.68 -41.87 12.89
CA GLY A 23 -24.47 -41.48 11.50
C GLY A 23 -24.84 -40.02 11.26
N LEU A 24 -25.96 -39.56 11.82
CA LEU A 24 -26.36 -38.16 11.75
C LEU A 24 -25.36 -37.24 12.44
N SER A 25 -24.92 -37.59 13.65
CA SER A 25 -23.90 -36.84 14.40
C SER A 25 -22.56 -36.80 13.64
N PHE A 26 -22.15 -37.92 13.03
CA PHE A 26 -20.95 -38.00 12.22
C PHE A 26 -21.05 -37.12 10.97
N LEU A 27 -22.17 -37.16 10.26
CA LEU A 27 -22.41 -36.29 9.10
C LEU A 27 -22.42 -34.81 9.48
N ALA A 28 -23.00 -34.46 10.63
CA ALA A 28 -22.99 -33.08 11.14
C ALA A 28 -21.55 -32.62 11.44
N LEU A 29 -20.74 -33.45 12.10
CA LEU A 29 -19.33 -33.19 12.37
C LEU A 29 -18.50 -33.05 11.08
N ALA A 30 -18.67 -33.97 10.13
CA ALA A 30 -17.98 -33.93 8.84
C ALA A 30 -18.34 -32.68 8.03
N SER A 31 -19.63 -32.30 8.03
CA SER A 31 -20.12 -31.09 7.37
C SER A 31 -19.53 -29.83 8.01
N LEU A 32 -19.48 -29.77 9.34
CA LEU A 32 -18.88 -28.66 10.07
C LEU A 32 -17.38 -28.56 9.78
N GLY A 33 -16.65 -29.68 9.78
CA GLY A 33 -15.24 -29.73 9.43
C GLY A 33 -14.96 -29.25 8.00
N GLY A 34 -15.79 -29.69 7.04
CA GLY A 34 -15.71 -29.23 5.65
C GLY A 34 -16.01 -27.74 5.51
N PHE A 35 -17.05 -27.25 6.19
CA PHE A 35 -17.42 -25.83 6.20
C PHE A 35 -16.32 -24.96 6.82
N ALA A 36 -15.75 -25.38 7.95
CA ALA A 36 -14.64 -24.70 8.61
C ALA A 36 -13.41 -24.63 7.69
N GLY A 37 -13.07 -25.73 7.01
CA GLY A 37 -11.97 -25.77 6.03
C GLY A 37 -12.22 -24.89 4.81
N TRP A 38 -13.46 -24.78 4.34
CA TRP A 38 -13.81 -23.84 3.26
C TRP A 38 -13.67 -22.38 3.70
N GLN A 39 -14.16 -22.03 4.89
CA GLN A 39 -14.00 -20.68 5.46
C GLN A 39 -12.52 -20.33 5.68
N LEU A 40 -11.72 -21.26 6.21
CA LEU A 40 -10.29 -21.03 6.40
C LEU A 40 -9.56 -20.75 5.07
N ARG A 41 -9.96 -21.43 3.99
CA ARG A 41 -9.41 -21.17 2.65
C ARG A 41 -9.73 -19.77 2.16
N GLN A 42 -10.97 -19.30 2.34
CA GLN A 42 -11.37 -17.93 1.98
C GLN A 42 -10.55 -16.88 2.74
N VAL A 43 -10.38 -17.08 4.06
CA VAL A 43 -9.54 -16.21 4.89
C VAL A 43 -8.08 -16.25 4.44
N ASN A 44 -7.56 -17.44 4.12
CA ASN A 44 -6.20 -17.59 3.61
C ASN A 44 -5.99 -16.85 2.28
N THR A 45 -6.94 -16.94 1.35
CA THR A 45 -6.90 -16.20 0.08
C THR A 45 -6.84 -14.69 0.30
N ALA A 46 -7.68 -14.16 1.19
CA ALA A 46 -7.63 -12.73 1.55
C ALA A 46 -6.30 -12.35 2.23
N ALA A 47 -5.75 -13.21 3.09
CA ALA A 47 -4.46 -12.98 3.74
C ALA A 47 -3.29 -12.99 2.74
N VAL A 48 -3.34 -13.86 1.73
CA VAL A 48 -2.38 -13.93 0.63
C VAL A 48 -2.41 -12.64 -0.20
N GLU A 49 -3.59 -12.11 -0.50
CA GLU A 49 -3.72 -10.84 -1.22
C GLU A 49 -3.10 -9.67 -0.44
N ILE A 50 -3.36 -9.57 0.87
CA ILE A 50 -2.74 -8.56 1.75
C ILE A 50 -1.22 -8.70 1.75
N ARG A 51 -0.71 -9.94 1.90
CA ARG A 51 0.72 -10.21 1.98
C ARG A 51 1.44 -9.90 0.67
N ASP A 52 0.88 -10.32 -0.46
CA ASP A 52 1.59 -10.33 -1.73
C ASP A 52 1.38 -9.04 -2.53
N ARG A 53 0.36 -8.23 -2.19
CA ARG A 53 0.09 -6.94 -2.86
C ARG A 53 0.22 -5.74 -1.93
N TRP A 54 -0.41 -5.77 -0.75
CA TRP A 54 -0.58 -4.56 0.06
C TRP A 54 0.67 -4.22 0.87
N LEU A 55 1.30 -5.20 1.51
CA LEU A 55 2.55 -4.96 2.26
C LEU A 55 3.70 -4.48 1.37
N PRO A 56 3.94 -5.07 0.17
CA PRO A 56 4.90 -4.55 -0.79
C PRO A 56 4.54 -3.13 -1.25
N SER A 57 3.26 -2.86 -1.56
CA SER A 57 2.78 -1.55 -2.01
C SER A 57 3.08 -0.45 -0.97
N VAL A 58 2.73 -0.69 0.31
CA VAL A 58 3.01 0.25 1.40
C VAL A 58 4.50 0.47 1.62
N ARG A 59 5.32 -0.59 1.51
CA ARG A 59 6.79 -0.46 1.63
C ARG A 59 7.36 0.43 0.53
N VAL A 60 6.99 0.18 -0.73
CA VAL A 60 7.46 0.96 -1.88
C VAL A 60 7.01 2.42 -1.78
N LEU A 61 5.77 2.68 -1.31
CA LEU A 61 5.31 4.04 -1.03
C LEU A 61 6.15 4.73 0.06
N GLY A 62 6.53 4.01 1.12
CA GLY A 62 7.42 4.52 2.16
C GLY A 62 8.81 4.88 1.61
N GLU A 63 9.39 4.00 0.79
CA GLU A 63 10.66 4.25 0.08
C GLU A 63 10.55 5.47 -0.85
N LEU A 64 9.45 5.58 -1.59
CA LEU A 64 9.18 6.70 -2.50
C LEU A 64 9.08 8.02 -1.75
N ARG A 65 8.32 8.05 -0.64
CA ARG A 65 8.22 9.23 0.25
C ARG A 65 9.58 9.62 0.83
N PHE A 66 10.38 8.65 1.23
CA PHE A 66 11.72 8.89 1.75
C PHE A 66 12.61 9.54 0.69
N ALA A 67 12.66 8.96 -0.51
CA ALA A 67 13.49 9.44 -1.60
C ALA A 67 13.06 10.84 -2.09
N THR A 68 11.76 11.10 -2.27
CA THR A 68 11.26 12.43 -2.67
C THR A 68 11.59 13.50 -1.62
N SER A 69 11.49 13.16 -0.33
CA SER A 69 11.89 14.05 0.76
C SER A 69 13.38 14.36 0.75
N HIS A 70 14.22 13.39 0.39
CA HIS A 70 15.67 13.58 0.30
C HIS A 70 16.08 14.38 -0.94
N VAL A 71 15.36 14.26 -2.07
CA VAL A 71 15.56 15.16 -3.22
C VAL A 71 15.34 16.60 -2.78
N ARG A 72 14.24 16.86 -2.05
CA ARG A 72 13.91 18.19 -1.52
C ARG A 72 14.95 18.69 -0.52
N LEU A 73 15.31 17.87 0.46
CA LEU A 73 16.32 18.24 1.47
C LEU A 73 17.66 18.64 0.83
N ASN A 74 18.12 17.86 -0.15
CA ASN A 74 19.37 18.17 -0.83
C ASN A 74 19.22 19.39 -1.76
N GLY A 75 18.07 19.60 -2.38
CA GLY A 75 17.77 20.84 -3.12
C GLY A 75 17.87 22.08 -2.24
N ALA A 76 17.25 22.04 -1.06
CA ALA A 76 17.37 23.11 -0.06
C ALA A 76 18.84 23.36 0.33
N ARG A 77 19.59 22.28 0.58
CA ARG A 77 21.01 22.36 0.94
C ARG A 77 21.85 23.03 -0.16
N VAL A 78 21.58 22.74 -1.43
CA VAL A 78 22.22 23.38 -2.58
C VAL A 78 21.95 24.88 -2.61
N LEU A 79 20.73 25.29 -2.31
CA LEU A 79 20.34 26.71 -2.30
C LEU A 79 20.90 27.48 -1.09
N MET A 80 21.12 26.80 0.04
CA MET A 80 21.55 27.43 1.30
C MET A 80 23.07 27.51 1.47
N THR A 81 23.85 26.67 0.80
CA THR A 81 25.31 26.58 1.01
C THR A 81 26.11 27.29 -0.07
N SER A 82 27.00 28.19 0.33
CA SER A 82 27.97 28.83 -0.57
C SER A 82 29.25 28.01 -0.73
N GLU A 83 29.42 26.92 0.03
CA GLU A 83 30.61 26.06 -0.04
C GLU A 83 30.54 25.12 -1.25
N PRO A 84 31.49 25.19 -2.20
CA PRO A 84 31.43 24.41 -3.44
C PRO A 84 31.39 22.90 -3.23
N GLU A 85 32.14 22.38 -2.26
CA GLU A 85 32.19 20.93 -1.97
C GLU A 85 30.86 20.42 -1.40
N VAL A 86 30.28 21.16 -0.45
CA VAL A 86 28.98 20.82 0.14
C VAL A 86 27.88 20.89 -0.91
N ARG A 87 27.93 21.89 -1.80
CA ARG A 87 27.00 22.04 -2.92
C ARG A 87 27.10 20.86 -3.89
N ALA A 88 28.32 20.46 -4.27
CA ALA A 88 28.56 19.34 -5.17
C ALA A 88 28.10 18.00 -4.58
N ASP A 89 28.34 17.76 -3.29
CA ASP A 89 27.86 16.54 -2.61
C ASP A 89 26.34 16.49 -2.54
N ALA A 90 25.69 17.61 -2.21
CA ALA A 90 24.23 17.70 -2.15
C ALA A 90 23.60 17.44 -3.54
N LEU A 91 24.15 18.02 -4.61
CA LEU A 91 23.72 17.73 -5.99
C LEU A 91 23.86 16.25 -6.34
N ARG A 92 24.99 15.63 -5.98
CA ARG A 92 25.25 14.20 -6.24
C ARG A 92 24.24 13.31 -5.52
N ARG A 93 23.99 13.57 -4.23
CA ARG A 93 22.99 12.83 -3.44
C ARG A 93 21.59 13.02 -4.00
N ARG A 94 21.22 14.25 -4.37
CA ARG A 94 19.93 14.55 -5.00
C ARG A 94 19.73 13.75 -6.28
N ALA A 95 20.74 13.68 -7.15
CA ALA A 95 20.69 12.91 -8.39
C ALA A 95 20.55 11.40 -8.13
N GLY A 96 21.22 10.88 -7.10
CA GLY A 96 21.05 9.49 -6.65
C GLY A 96 19.60 9.19 -6.28
N PHE A 97 19.01 9.98 -5.38
CA PHE A 97 17.61 9.81 -4.98
C PHE A 97 16.62 10.02 -6.13
N ALA A 98 16.91 10.93 -7.07
CA ALA A 98 16.08 11.10 -8.26
C ALA A 98 16.07 9.85 -9.15
N THR A 99 17.22 9.17 -9.26
CA THR A 99 17.33 7.89 -9.97
C THR A 99 16.55 6.79 -9.25
N ASP A 100 16.67 6.71 -7.93
CA ASP A 100 15.93 5.74 -7.10
C ASP A 100 14.41 5.92 -7.25
N ILE A 101 13.94 7.17 -7.31
CA ILE A 101 12.52 7.49 -7.47
C ILE A 101 11.96 6.89 -8.76
N GLU A 102 12.66 6.96 -9.89
CA GLU A 102 12.17 6.39 -11.14
C GLU A 102 12.03 4.86 -11.04
N ALA A 103 12.99 4.18 -10.40
CA ALA A 103 12.89 2.74 -10.16
C ALA A 103 11.76 2.38 -9.19
N LEU A 104 11.57 3.16 -8.11
CA LEU A 104 10.51 2.97 -7.13
C LEU A 104 9.12 3.21 -7.72
N ARG A 105 9.00 4.22 -8.59
CA ARG A 105 7.76 4.50 -9.34
C ARG A 105 7.37 3.34 -10.23
N ALA A 106 8.31 2.81 -11.03
CA ALA A 106 8.05 1.64 -11.87
C ALA A 106 7.62 0.41 -11.04
N ARG A 107 8.28 0.17 -9.89
CA ARG A 107 7.89 -0.90 -8.95
C ARG A 107 6.49 -0.70 -8.39
N TYR A 108 6.15 0.53 -7.99
CA TYR A 108 4.83 0.85 -7.44
C TYR A 108 3.73 0.73 -8.49
N GLU A 109 3.96 1.20 -9.72
CA GLU A 109 3.01 1.11 -10.83
C GLU A 109 2.54 -0.33 -11.09
N ALA A 110 3.46 -1.29 -11.00
CA ALA A 110 3.15 -2.72 -11.17
C ALA A 110 2.30 -3.31 -10.03
N LEU A 111 2.26 -2.67 -8.86
CA LEU A 111 1.51 -3.11 -7.69
C LEU A 111 0.10 -2.52 -7.63
N ILE A 112 -0.19 -1.50 -8.43
CA ILE A 112 -1.49 -0.80 -8.44
C ILE A 112 -2.61 -1.80 -8.75
N SER A 113 -3.62 -1.79 -7.88
CA SER A 113 -4.66 -2.82 -7.85
C SER A 113 -6.06 -2.27 -8.07
N SER A 114 -6.24 -0.96 -7.98
CA SER A 114 -7.55 -0.32 -8.10
C SER A 114 -7.53 0.96 -8.95
N PRO A 115 -8.66 1.34 -9.58
CA PRO A 115 -8.77 2.62 -10.28
C PRO A 115 -8.64 3.84 -9.37
N GLY A 116 -8.94 3.70 -8.07
CA GLY A 116 -8.75 4.78 -7.09
C GLY A 116 -7.27 5.01 -6.80
N GLU A 117 -6.52 3.92 -6.58
CA GLU A 117 -5.07 3.94 -6.39
C GLU A 117 -4.35 4.51 -7.62
N ARG A 118 -4.74 4.11 -8.83
CA ARG A 118 -4.24 4.66 -10.10
C ARG A 118 -4.40 6.18 -10.16
N ARG A 119 -5.60 6.70 -9.83
CA ARG A 119 -5.88 8.14 -9.86
C ARG A 119 -5.00 8.93 -8.89
N LEU A 120 -4.80 8.41 -7.67
CA LEU A 120 -3.91 9.03 -6.69
C LEU A 120 -2.46 9.02 -7.16
N TYR A 121 -2.00 7.91 -7.74
CA TYR A 121 -0.67 7.82 -8.32
C TYR A 121 -0.45 8.81 -9.46
N ASP A 122 -1.42 8.96 -10.38
CA ASP A 122 -1.29 9.88 -11.51
C ASP A 122 -1.24 11.34 -11.05
N ALA A 123 -2.01 11.70 -10.01
CA ALA A 123 -1.93 13.01 -9.38
C ALA A 123 -0.56 13.25 -8.74
N PHE A 124 -0.01 12.24 -8.04
CA PHE A 124 1.35 12.29 -7.52
C PHE A 124 2.39 12.45 -8.63
N ALA A 125 2.30 11.67 -9.70
CA ALA A 125 3.26 11.69 -10.80
C ALA A 125 3.28 13.06 -11.50
N ALA A 126 2.10 13.66 -11.72
CA ALA A 126 1.98 15.00 -12.26
C ALA A 126 2.58 16.07 -11.33
N ALA A 127 2.29 15.99 -10.02
CA ALA A 127 2.85 16.89 -9.02
C ALA A 127 4.38 16.77 -8.92
N TRP A 128 4.90 15.54 -9.00
CA TRP A 128 6.33 15.25 -8.98
C TRP A 128 7.05 15.82 -10.21
N ALA A 129 6.49 15.60 -11.41
CA ALA A 129 7.05 16.15 -12.64
C ALA A 129 7.09 17.69 -12.61
N ALA A 130 6.01 18.32 -12.12
CA ALA A 130 5.95 19.77 -11.95
C ALA A 130 7.00 20.28 -10.94
N TYR A 131 7.16 19.57 -9.80
CA TYR A 131 8.19 19.88 -8.81
C TYR A 131 9.60 19.86 -9.42
N VAL A 132 9.96 18.79 -10.13
CA VAL A 132 11.30 18.64 -10.73
C VAL A 132 11.57 19.73 -11.79
N ALA A 133 10.57 20.05 -12.61
CA ALA A 133 10.69 21.09 -13.64
C ALA A 133 10.89 22.49 -13.04
N GLN A 134 10.23 22.79 -11.92
CA GLN A 134 10.37 24.09 -11.23
C GLN A 134 11.68 24.21 -10.45
N ASP A 135 12.18 23.12 -9.87
CA ASP A 135 13.39 23.12 -9.04
C ASP A 135 14.68 23.21 -9.88
N ALA A 136 14.69 22.64 -11.08
CA ALA A 136 15.87 22.62 -11.96
C ALA A 136 16.53 24.01 -12.19
N PRO A 137 15.80 25.08 -12.58
CA PRO A 137 16.41 26.40 -12.76
C PRO A 137 16.93 27.00 -11.45
N LEU A 138 16.24 26.78 -10.32
CA LEU A 138 16.67 27.30 -9.01
C LEU A 138 18.03 26.74 -8.60
N LEU A 139 18.25 25.43 -8.81
CA LEU A 139 19.49 24.76 -8.47
C LEU A 139 20.67 25.13 -9.37
N SER A 140 20.42 25.75 -10.53
CA SER A 140 21.47 26.29 -11.40
C SER A 140 21.94 27.69 -10.99
N GLY A 141 21.16 28.37 -10.14
CA GLY A 141 21.45 29.72 -9.65
C GLY A 141 22.55 29.77 -8.57
N ALA A 142 22.90 31.02 -8.21
CA ALA A 142 23.83 31.30 -7.12
C ALA A 142 23.21 30.92 -5.76
N ALA A 143 24.05 30.36 -4.88
CA ALA A 143 23.62 30.02 -3.52
C ALA A 143 23.27 31.29 -2.73
N GLY A 144 22.29 31.18 -1.84
CA GLY A 144 21.84 32.27 -0.96
C GLY A 144 20.91 33.28 -1.60
N ASP A 145 20.42 33.05 -2.83
CA ASP A 145 19.40 33.92 -3.45
C ASP A 145 18.09 33.87 -2.63
N PRO A 146 17.69 35.00 -1.98
CA PRO A 146 16.49 35.05 -1.16
C PRO A 146 15.21 34.73 -1.96
N ALA A 147 15.16 35.10 -3.25
CA ALA A 147 14.02 34.82 -4.11
C ALA A 147 13.91 33.32 -4.43
N ALA A 148 15.04 32.66 -4.70
CA ALA A 148 15.09 31.21 -4.90
C ALA A 148 14.71 30.44 -3.62
N LEU A 149 15.20 30.86 -2.46
CA LEU A 149 14.86 30.27 -1.17
C LEU A 149 13.38 30.47 -0.82
N GLN A 150 12.80 31.64 -1.12
CA GLN A 150 11.38 31.91 -0.89
C GLN A 150 10.50 31.03 -1.79
N THR A 151 10.82 30.92 -3.07
CA THR A 151 10.12 30.07 -4.05
C THR A 151 10.17 28.60 -3.62
N PHE A 152 11.35 28.14 -3.22
CA PHE A 152 11.56 26.78 -2.71
C PHE A 152 10.72 26.50 -1.45
N ASN A 153 10.65 27.46 -0.51
CA ASN A 153 9.93 27.28 0.76
C ASN A 153 8.41 27.46 0.67
N THR A 154 7.88 28.22 -0.29
CA THR A 154 6.43 28.50 -0.38
C THR A 154 5.70 27.65 -1.39
N ASP A 155 6.25 27.44 -2.58
CA ASP A 155 5.56 26.74 -3.66
C ASP A 155 5.85 25.24 -3.66
N LEU A 156 7.09 24.83 -3.35
CA LEU A 156 7.44 23.41 -3.26
C LEU A 156 7.02 22.79 -1.91
N ALA A 157 6.76 23.58 -0.87
CA ALA A 157 6.17 23.11 0.39
C ALA A 157 4.69 22.71 0.21
N ARG A 158 3.93 23.43 -0.62
CA ARG A 158 2.51 23.15 -0.89
C ARG A 158 2.30 21.83 -1.62
N LEU A 159 3.24 21.43 -2.49
CA LEU A 159 3.20 20.15 -3.19
C LEU A 159 3.35 18.93 -2.24
N SER A 160 3.86 19.12 -1.02
CA SER A 160 4.07 18.03 -0.05
C SER A 160 2.94 17.78 0.95
N ILE A 161 1.91 18.62 0.94
CA ILE A 161 0.74 18.50 1.83
C ILE A 161 -0.45 17.87 1.10
N ARG A 162 -0.42 17.85 -0.24
CA ARG A 162 -1.53 17.35 -1.08
C ARG A 162 -1.29 15.96 -1.71
N ALA A 163 -0.12 15.37 -1.50
CA ALA A 163 0.23 14.00 -1.91
C ALA A 163 0.32 13.11 -0.66
#